data_AF-A0A7S1L4X7-F1
#
_entry.id   AF-A0A7S1L4X7-F1
#
_cell.length_a   1.000
_cell.length_b   1.000
_cell.length_c   1.000
_cell.angle_alpha   90.00
_cell.angle_beta   90.00
_cell.angle_gamma   90.00
#
_symmetry.space_group_name_H-M   'P 1'
#
loop_
_entity.id
_entity.type
_entity.pdbx_description
1 polymer ?
#
loop_
_entity_poly.entity_id
_entity_poly.type
_entity_poly.pdbx_seq_one_letter_code
_entity_poly.pdbx_strand_id
1 'polypeptide(L)'
;WLAALQSGLLGTALRHGSISMQPAAGPSRVAMDAVTGGWDLCARPTWRRDGRQKIPKIVHHTYKNESLPWRFGLFRATWPFIMNYSNTWNTSVGWSEYFWSDDDNRNLIKDHYPWFLETYDSYDEVISRVDAARVFYLHKYGGGYSDLD
;
A
#
# COMPACT_ATOMS: atom_id res chain seq x y z
N TRP A 1 4.61 -58.11 -50.56
CA TRP A 1 3.97 -58.80 -49.43
C TRP A 1 4.08 -57.90 -48.22
N LEU A 2 3.07 -57.39 -47.53
CA LEU A 2 1.62 -57.28 -47.70
C LEU A 2 1.23 -56.18 -46.68
N ALA A 3 0.30 -55.30 -47.03
CA ALA A 3 -0.26 -54.28 -46.14
C ALA A 3 -1.28 -54.89 -45.15
N ALA A 4 -1.41 -54.30 -43.96
CA ALA A 4 -2.64 -54.24 -43.14
C ALA A 4 -2.34 -53.43 -41.85
N LEU A 5 -2.88 -52.20 -41.69
CA LEU A 5 -4.12 -51.86 -40.96
C LEU A 5 -3.95 -51.99 -39.42
N GLN A 6 -4.02 -50.89 -38.66
CA GLN A 6 -5.28 -50.30 -38.20
C GLN A 6 -5.07 -49.10 -37.27
N SER A 7 -5.98 -48.15 -37.44
CA SER A 7 -6.29 -46.93 -36.73
C SER A 7 -6.41 -47.06 -35.20
N GLY A 8 -5.95 -46.03 -34.48
CA GLY A 8 -6.22 -45.86 -33.05
C GLY A 8 -6.07 -44.39 -32.64
N LEU A 9 -7.08 -43.58 -32.95
CA LEU A 9 -7.31 -42.27 -32.34
C LEU A 9 -7.67 -42.46 -30.87
N LEU A 10 -6.94 -41.80 -29.96
CA LEU A 10 -7.52 -41.34 -28.69
C LEU A 10 -6.71 -40.15 -28.16
N GLY A 11 -7.47 -39.10 -27.86
CA GLY A 11 -7.00 -37.72 -27.76
C GLY A 11 -6.05 -37.45 -26.61
N THR A 12 -5.11 -36.55 -26.87
CA THR A 12 -4.37 -35.80 -25.87
C THR A 12 -5.37 -34.97 -25.06
N ALA A 13 -5.66 -35.43 -23.85
CA ALA A 13 -6.40 -34.67 -22.87
C ALA A 13 -5.62 -33.39 -22.53
N LEU A 14 -6.12 -32.24 -22.97
CA LEU A 14 -5.72 -30.93 -22.44
C LEU A 14 -6.07 -30.91 -20.96
N ARG A 15 -5.07 -31.18 -20.10
CA ARG A 15 -5.15 -30.87 -18.68
C ARG A 15 -5.32 -29.36 -18.57
N HIS A 16 -6.55 -28.92 -18.32
CA HIS A 16 -6.82 -27.62 -17.73
C HIS A 16 -6.13 -27.59 -16.37
N GLY A 17 -4.90 -27.08 -16.33
CA GLY A 17 -4.27 -26.67 -15.09
C GLY A 17 -5.04 -25.46 -14.57
N SER A 18 -5.96 -25.70 -13.64
CA SER A 18 -6.54 -24.65 -12.83
C SER A 18 -5.41 -24.02 -12.00
N ILE A 19 -4.93 -22.85 -12.44
CA ILE A 19 -4.09 -22.00 -11.61
C ILE A 19 -4.98 -21.54 -10.46
N SER A 20 -4.86 -22.20 -9.32
CA SER A 20 -5.39 -21.69 -8.06
C SER A 20 -4.55 -20.48 -7.69
N MET A 21 -5.01 -19.29 -8.10
CA MET A 21 -4.53 -18.03 -7.54
C MET A 21 -5.02 -17.98 -6.09
N GLN A 22 -4.16 -18.40 -5.17
CA GLN A 22 -4.33 -18.06 -3.77
C GLN A 22 -4.26 -16.53 -3.65
N PRO A 23 -5.18 -15.88 -2.91
CA PRO A 23 -5.06 -14.46 -2.64
C PRO A 23 -3.71 -14.24 -1.96
N ALA A 24 -2.87 -13.40 -2.55
CA ALA A 24 -1.63 -12.98 -1.92
C ALA A 24 -1.98 -12.42 -0.55
N ALA A 25 -1.43 -13.02 0.51
CA ALA A 25 -1.47 -12.42 1.84
C ALA A 25 -0.97 -10.98 1.69
N GLY A 26 -1.84 -10.00 1.98
CA GLY A 26 -1.48 -8.59 1.90
C GLY A 26 -0.23 -8.32 2.74
N PRO A 27 0.60 -7.34 2.36
CA PRO A 27 1.81 -7.03 3.10
C PRO A 27 1.47 -6.79 4.57
N SER A 28 2.23 -7.45 5.46
CA SER A 28 2.08 -7.35 6.90
C SER A 28 2.20 -5.89 7.35
N ARG A 29 1.23 -5.42 8.14
CA ARG A 29 1.21 -4.08 8.74
C ARG A 29 2.56 -3.75 9.38
N VAL A 30 3.21 -2.68 8.92
CA VAL A 30 4.41 -2.16 9.59
C VAL A 30 3.95 -1.40 10.83
N ALA A 31 4.48 -1.76 12.00
CA ALA A 31 4.25 -1.00 13.23
C ALA A 31 4.91 0.40 13.10
N MET A 32 4.09 1.45 13.02
CA MET A 32 4.53 2.82 12.82
C MET A 32 5.12 3.47 14.07
N ASP A 33 4.92 2.85 15.23
CA ASP A 33 5.27 3.36 16.55
C ASP A 33 6.79 3.59 16.74
N ALA A 34 7.61 3.10 15.81
CA ALA A 34 9.06 3.31 15.79
C ALA A 34 9.51 4.63 15.10
N VAL A 35 8.60 5.37 14.46
CA VAL A 35 8.94 6.60 13.69
C VAL A 35 8.48 7.85 14.44
N THR A 36 9.40 8.50 15.16
CA THR A 36 9.12 9.74 15.89
C THR A 36 9.18 10.97 14.96
N GLY A 37 8.09 11.28 14.28
CA GLY A 37 7.91 12.58 13.61
C GLY A 37 7.54 13.69 14.60
N GLY A 38 8.33 14.76 14.63
CA GLY A 38 8.20 15.93 15.52
C GLY A 38 7.29 17.04 14.98
N TRP A 39 6.79 17.87 15.89
CA TRP A 39 5.74 18.89 15.72
C TRP A 39 6.15 20.19 15.00
N ASP A 40 7.19 20.18 14.17
CA ASP A 40 7.60 21.40 13.46
C ASP A 40 6.76 21.49 12.16
N LEU A 41 5.77 22.40 12.15
CA LEU A 41 4.71 22.57 11.12
C LEU A 41 5.20 22.98 9.73
N CYS A 42 6.50 23.03 9.52
CA CYS A 42 7.11 22.88 8.21
C CYS A 42 7.92 21.62 8.36
N ALA A 43 7.67 20.58 7.55
CA ALA A 43 8.54 19.41 7.46
C ALA A 43 9.98 19.90 7.30
N ARG A 44 10.68 20.12 8.43
CA ARG A 44 12.08 20.51 8.42
C ARG A 44 12.70 19.26 7.86
N PRO A 45 13.21 19.30 6.63
CA PRO A 45 13.87 18.13 6.09
C PRO A 45 14.95 17.81 7.11
N THR A 46 14.86 16.66 7.76
CA THR A 46 15.95 16.24 8.64
C THR A 46 17.11 16.00 7.70
N TRP A 47 17.95 17.01 7.53
CA TRP A 47 19.13 16.91 6.69
C TRP A 47 19.96 15.78 7.30
N ARG A 48 20.09 14.67 6.56
CA ARG A 48 21.22 13.79 6.81
C ARG A 48 22.47 14.64 6.63
N ARG A 49 23.53 14.33 7.40
CA ARG A 49 24.81 15.06 7.33
C ARG A 49 25.44 15.09 5.92
N ASP A 50 24.88 14.35 4.95
CA ASP A 50 25.28 14.28 3.53
C ASP A 50 24.52 15.25 2.60
N GLY A 51 23.60 16.07 3.11
CA GLY A 51 22.88 17.08 2.32
C GLY A 51 21.79 16.53 1.38
N ARG A 52 21.47 15.23 1.42
CA ARG A 52 20.38 14.66 0.61
C ARG A 52 19.11 14.48 1.43
N GLN A 53 18.03 15.17 1.04
CA GLN A 53 16.69 14.83 1.50
C GLN A 53 16.30 13.49 0.90
N LYS A 54 15.93 12.52 1.74
CA LYS A 54 15.27 11.30 1.26
C LYS A 54 13.86 11.31 1.82
N ILE A 55 12.88 11.40 0.92
CA ILE A 55 11.49 11.10 1.23
C ILE A 55 11.47 9.72 1.90
N PRO A 56 10.86 9.56 3.08
CA PRO A 56 10.69 8.25 3.70
C PRO A 56 10.10 7.28 2.68
N LYS A 57 10.63 6.06 2.61
CA LYS A 57 10.17 5.07 1.63
C LYS A 57 8.90 4.38 2.13
N ILE A 58 7.87 5.16 2.40
CA ILE A 58 6.56 4.72 2.86
C ILE A 58 5.53 5.14 1.82
N VAL A 59 4.77 4.19 1.31
CA VAL A 59 3.57 4.47 0.51
C VAL A 59 2.34 4.32 1.41
N HIS A 60 1.51 5.34 1.44
CA HIS A 60 0.25 5.35 2.17
C HIS A 60 -0.89 5.12 1.20
N HIS A 61 -1.74 4.16 1.54
CA HIS A 61 -3.04 3.96 0.90
C HIS A 61 -4.12 4.05 1.98
N THR A 62 -5.33 4.39 1.57
CA THR A 62 -6.48 4.39 2.47
C THR A 62 -7.69 3.77 1.80
N TYR A 63 -8.51 3.10 2.60
CA TYR A 63 -9.82 2.61 2.20
C TYR A 63 -10.66 2.45 3.46
N LYS A 64 -11.96 2.23 3.30
CA LYS A 64 -12.89 2.10 4.42
C LYS A 64 -12.42 1.07 5.46
N ASN A 65 -11.91 -0.07 4.99
CA ASN A 65 -11.39 -1.17 5.81
C ASN A 65 -10.46 -2.08 4.98
N GLU A 66 -9.95 -3.16 5.59
CA GLU A 66 -9.04 -4.11 4.92
C GLU A 66 -9.70 -4.99 3.85
N SER A 67 -11.05 -5.03 3.79
CA SER A 67 -11.80 -5.81 2.79
C SER A 67 -11.89 -5.08 1.46
N LEU A 68 -10.78 -5.07 0.73
CA LEU A 68 -10.69 -4.43 -0.59
C LEU A 68 -11.37 -5.28 -1.68
N PRO A 69 -12.13 -4.65 -2.60
CA PRO A 69 -12.45 -5.25 -3.89
C PRO A 69 -11.17 -5.71 -4.61
N TRP A 70 -11.23 -6.85 -5.30
CA TRP A 70 -10.04 -7.49 -5.88
C TRP A 70 -9.20 -6.56 -6.78
N ARG A 71 -9.85 -5.66 -7.54
CA ARG A 71 -9.17 -4.69 -8.42
C ARG A 71 -8.28 -3.73 -7.64
N PHE A 72 -8.79 -3.19 -6.54
CA PHE A 72 -8.03 -2.29 -5.67
C PHE A 72 -6.92 -3.05 -4.92
N GLY A 73 -7.15 -4.32 -4.58
CA GLY A 73 -6.09 -5.20 -4.07
C GLY A 73 -4.92 -5.35 -5.05
N LEU A 74 -5.21 -5.45 -6.35
CA LEU A 74 -4.15 -5.47 -7.37
C LEU A 74 -3.39 -4.16 -7.46
N PHE A 75 -4.09 -3.02 -7.54
CA PHE A 75 -3.45 -1.70 -7.61
C PHE A 75 -2.61 -1.39 -6.36
N ARG A 76 -3.11 -1.78 -5.19
CA ARG A 76 -2.34 -1.73 -3.93
C ARG A 76 -1.02 -2.49 -4.02
N ALA A 77 -1.04 -3.68 -4.63
CA ALA A 77 0.14 -4.55 -4.76
C ALA A 77 1.15 -4.09 -5.83
N THR A 78 0.72 -3.34 -6.86
CA THR A 78 1.64 -2.86 -7.91
C THR A 78 2.60 -1.80 -7.39
N TRP A 79 2.20 -0.99 -6.40
CA TRP A 79 3.02 0.10 -5.88
C TRP A 79 4.34 -0.38 -5.26
N PRO A 80 4.35 -1.27 -4.24
CA PRO A 80 5.60 -1.81 -3.72
C PRO A 80 6.42 -2.52 -4.80
N PHE A 81 5.77 -3.19 -5.77
CA PHE A 81 6.45 -3.87 -6.86
C PHE A 81 7.21 -2.89 -7.78
N ILE A 82 6.54 -1.88 -8.34
CA ILE A 82 7.15 -0.89 -9.24
C ILE A 82 8.20 -0.06 -8.49
N MET A 83 7.87 0.37 -7.28
CA MET A 83 8.74 1.19 -6.45
C MET A 83 9.97 0.43 -5.94
N ASN A 84 9.93 -0.90 -5.90
CA ASN A 84 11.08 -1.77 -5.60
C ASN A 84 11.86 -2.23 -6.85
N TYR A 85 11.25 -2.13 -8.04
CA TYR A 85 11.92 -2.44 -9.30
C TYR A 85 12.78 -1.25 -9.80
N SER A 86 12.37 -0.01 -9.52
CA SER A 86 13.07 1.21 -9.94
C SER A 86 14.39 1.48 -9.19
N ASN A 87 14.68 0.78 -8.11
CA ASN A 87 15.85 0.94 -7.22
C ASN A 87 17.04 0.11 -7.69
N THR A 88 17.28 0.14 -8.99
CA THR A 88 18.55 -0.25 -9.65
C THR A 88 19.77 0.46 -9.07
N TRP A 89 19.59 1.50 -8.24
CA TRP A 89 20.63 2.14 -7.43
C TRP A 89 20.55 1.69 -5.97
N ASN A 90 21.19 0.55 -5.67
CA ASN A 90 21.76 0.09 -4.40
C ASN A 90 21.31 0.83 -3.12
N THR A 91 20.03 0.74 -2.78
CA THR A 91 19.54 1.09 -1.44
C THR A 91 18.83 -0.14 -0.90
N SER A 92 19.42 -0.78 0.10
CA SER A 92 18.98 -2.05 0.72
C SER A 92 17.62 -1.97 1.44
N VAL A 93 16.90 -0.85 1.34
CA VAL A 93 15.59 -0.64 1.96
C VAL A 93 14.61 -0.33 0.85
N GLY A 94 13.71 -1.29 0.56
CA GLY A 94 12.59 -1.11 -0.36
C GLY A 94 11.52 -0.17 0.19
N TRP A 95 10.54 0.18 -0.62
CA TRP A 95 9.34 0.88 -0.15
C TRP A 95 8.47 -0.05 0.70
N SER A 96 8.01 0.46 1.83
CA SER A 96 7.04 -0.18 2.71
C SER A 96 5.67 0.44 2.53
N GLU A 97 4.62 -0.35 2.69
CA GLU A 97 3.25 0.15 2.66
C GLU A 97 2.73 0.40 4.08
N TYR A 98 1.95 1.47 4.23
CA TYR A 98 0.98 1.59 5.30
C TYR A 98 -0.44 1.79 4.75
N PHE A 99 -1.38 1.04 5.30
CA PHE A 99 -2.78 1.08 4.90
C PHE A 99 -3.62 1.64 6.04
N TRP A 100 -4.41 2.67 5.72
CA TRP A 100 -5.25 3.38 6.66
C TRP A 100 -6.72 3.01 6.47
N SER A 101 -7.32 2.34 7.46
CA SER A 101 -8.78 2.25 7.57
C SER A 101 -9.40 3.57 8.04
N ASP A 102 -10.74 3.70 7.93
CA ASP A 102 -11.45 4.85 8.50
C ASP A 102 -11.19 5.00 10.01
N ASP A 103 -11.12 3.87 10.73
CA ASP A 103 -10.80 3.86 12.16
C ASP A 103 -9.35 4.26 12.44
N ASP A 104 -8.39 3.77 11.63
CA ASP A 104 -6.98 4.18 11.76
C ASP A 104 -6.82 5.68 11.50
N ASN A 105 -7.54 6.22 10.51
CA ASN A 105 -7.54 7.65 10.20
C ASN A 105 -8.03 8.47 11.40
N ARG A 106 -9.12 8.06 12.04
CA ARG A 106 -9.62 8.75 13.24
C ARG A 106 -8.67 8.59 14.42
N ASN A 107 -8.10 7.40 14.63
CA ASN A 107 -7.15 7.15 15.72
C ASN A 107 -5.87 7.98 15.55
N LEU A 108 -5.37 8.15 14.33
CA LEU A 108 -4.27 9.07 14.04
C LEU A 108 -4.55 10.49 14.56
N ILE A 109 -5.73 11.03 14.28
CA ILE A 109 -6.11 12.37 14.75
C ILE A 109 -6.27 12.38 16.26
N LYS A 110 -6.98 11.41 16.83
CA LYS A 110 -7.20 11.33 18.27
C LYS A 110 -5.89 11.25 19.07
N ASP A 111 -4.95 10.42 18.62
CA ASP A 111 -3.75 10.09 19.37
C ASP A 111 -2.61 11.07 19.10
N HIS A 112 -2.53 11.63 17.89
CA HIS A 112 -1.44 12.52 17.47
C HIS A 112 -1.85 13.96 17.18
N TYR A 113 -3.14 14.29 17.07
CA TYR A 113 -3.61 15.65 16.79
C TYR A 113 -4.93 15.96 17.53
N PRO A 114 -4.99 15.76 18.87
CA PRO A 114 -6.25 15.84 19.62
C PRO A 114 -6.94 17.20 19.50
N TRP A 115 -6.18 18.27 19.22
CA TRP A 115 -6.71 19.62 18.98
C TRP A 115 -7.60 19.72 17.73
N PHE A 116 -7.45 18.79 16.77
CA PHE A 116 -8.22 18.76 15.52
C PHE A 116 -9.37 17.75 15.56
N LEU A 117 -9.47 16.93 16.62
CA LEU A 117 -10.42 15.81 16.67
C LEU A 117 -11.87 16.27 16.55
N GLU A 118 -12.26 17.36 17.22
CA GLU A 118 -13.62 17.91 17.12
C GLU A 118 -13.94 18.37 15.70
N THR A 119 -13.00 19.07 15.04
CA THR A 119 -13.16 19.47 13.63
C THR A 119 -13.25 18.26 12.71
N TYR A 120 -12.41 17.26 12.91
CA TYR A 120 -12.41 16.03 12.13
C TYR A 120 -13.74 15.27 12.25
N ASP A 121 -14.27 15.14 13.47
CA ASP A 121 -15.54 14.48 13.75
C ASP A 121 -16.74 15.30 13.24
N SER A 122 -16.60 16.62 13.10
CA SER A 122 -17.65 17.51 12.57
C SER A 122 -17.87 17.43 11.06
N TYR A 123 -16.99 16.74 10.32
CA TYR A 123 -17.19 16.56 8.89
C TYR A 123 -18.33 15.58 8.61
N ASP A 124 -19.34 16.02 7.85
CA ASP A 124 -20.47 15.16 7.49
C ASP A 124 -20.03 14.02 6.58
N GLU A 125 -19.22 14.34 5.58
CA GLU A 125 -18.81 13.39 4.55
C GLU A 125 -17.55 12.60 4.92
N VAL A 126 -17.60 11.28 4.72
CA VAL A 126 -16.44 10.38 4.95
C VAL A 126 -15.25 10.78 4.09
N ILE A 127 -15.48 11.20 2.85
CA ILE A 127 -14.38 11.59 1.96
C ILE A 127 -13.60 12.81 2.50
N SER A 128 -14.28 13.76 3.15
CA SER A 128 -13.63 14.91 3.78
C SER A 128 -12.73 14.50 4.94
N ARG A 129 -13.15 13.50 5.73
CA ARG A 129 -12.32 12.88 6.78
C ARG A 129 -11.09 12.19 6.21
N VAL A 130 -11.24 11.46 5.11
CA VAL A 130 -10.11 10.80 4.43
C VAL A 130 -9.11 11.81 3.88
N ASP A 131 -9.60 12.86 3.21
CA ASP A 131 -8.76 13.93 2.66
C ASP A 131 -8.00 14.68 3.75
N ALA A 132 -8.64 14.95 4.90
CA ALA A 132 -7.98 15.54 6.05
C ALA A 132 -6.88 14.62 6.60
N ALA A 133 -7.21 13.34 6.87
CA ALA A 133 -6.26 12.37 7.41
C ALA A 133 -5.01 12.23 6.55
N ARG A 134 -5.14 12.34 5.21
CA ARG A 134 -4.02 12.33 4.26
C ARG A 134 -2.92 13.31 4.60
N VAL A 135 -3.30 14.53 4.94
CA VAL A 135 -2.34 15.57 5.31
C VAL A 135 -1.65 15.21 6.63
N PHE A 136 -2.40 14.66 7.60
CA PHE A 136 -1.89 14.36 8.93
C PHE A 136 -0.89 13.19 8.98
N TYR A 137 -1.11 12.10 8.23
CA TYR A 137 -0.11 11.01 8.21
C TYR A 137 1.09 11.36 7.33
N LEU A 138 0.93 12.15 6.26
CA LEU A 138 2.08 12.67 5.51
C LEU A 138 2.90 13.64 6.36
N HIS A 139 2.26 14.47 7.17
CA HIS A 139 2.95 15.32 8.16
C HIS A 139 3.66 14.48 9.22
N LYS A 140 2.99 13.44 9.76
CA LYS A 140 3.53 12.62 10.86
C LYS A 140 4.68 11.72 10.42
N TYR A 141 4.52 11.03 9.29
CA TYR A 141 5.38 9.92 8.87
C TYR A 141 6.20 10.25 7.61
N GLY A 142 5.88 11.33 6.90
CA GLY A 142 6.44 11.62 5.58
C GLY A 142 5.92 10.63 4.54
N GLY A 143 6.75 10.31 3.54
CA GLY A 143 6.39 9.35 2.51
C GLY A 143 5.59 9.92 1.35
N GLY A 144 4.98 9.03 0.60
CA GLY A 144 4.10 9.34 -0.53
C GLY A 144 2.72 8.75 -0.30
N TYR A 145 1.69 9.42 -0.81
CA TYR A 145 0.34 8.89 -0.86
C TYR A 145 0.00 8.50 -2.30
N SER A 146 -0.75 7.42 -2.46
CA SER A 146 -1.43 7.10 -3.71
C SER A 146 -2.87 6.72 -3.41
N ASP A 147 -3.77 7.06 -4.34
CA ASP A 147 -5.09 6.43 -4.36
C ASP A 147 -4.99 4.98 -4.84
N LEU A 148 -6.08 4.23 -4.62
CA LEU A 148 -6.19 2.81 -4.96
C LEU A 148 -6.81 2.57 -6.34
N ASP A 149 -6.96 3.59 -7.19
CA ASP A 149 -7.56 3.56 -8.52
C ASP A 149 -6.66 4.16 -9.62
#